data_AF-A0A7W1ELS6-F1
#
_entry.id   AF-A0A7W1ELS6-F1
#
_cell.length_a   1.000
_cell.length_b   1.000
_cell.length_c   1.000
_cell.angle_alpha   90.00
_cell.angle_beta   90.00
_cell.angle_gamma   90.00
#
_symmetry.space_group_name_H-M   'P 1'
#
loop_
_entity.id
_entity.type
_entity.pdbx_description
1 polymer ?
#
loop_
_entity_poly.entity_id
_entity_poly.type
_entity_poly.pdbx_seq_one_letter_code
_entity_poly.pdbx_strand_id
1 'polypeptide(L)'
;MVHPTRPIIAYHLLWLDDVHGSWVPFTVPTDEEIVWVGHDPSGAPTDIWTFWHGKILRADWRSRGTPAVDVQWGKHGSLPHGTIESDLPRFRTLNTFYALHYLGIADILLGRLTRPGPSGFFHSYARYRDFSRILILGDSLDVVVRSADPREALTAVFGARYSNKLLWPD
;
A
#
# COMPACT_ATOMS: atom_id res chain seq x y z
N MET A 1 -12.75 -4.22 5.40
CA MET A 1 -13.12 -5.65 5.55
C MET A 1 -12.95 -6.08 6.99
N VAL A 2 -13.97 -6.66 7.60
CA VAL A 2 -13.86 -7.27 8.94
C VAL A 2 -13.82 -8.79 8.79
N HIS A 3 -12.77 -9.44 9.31
CA HIS A 3 -12.65 -10.90 9.25
C HIS A 3 -13.79 -11.54 10.08
N PRO A 4 -14.45 -12.61 9.60
CA PRO A 4 -15.66 -13.11 10.26
C PRO A 4 -15.39 -13.74 11.65
N THR A 5 -14.21 -14.34 11.83
CA THR A 5 -13.85 -15.14 13.01
C THR A 5 -12.55 -14.73 13.72
N ARG A 6 -11.76 -13.82 13.15
CA ARG A 6 -10.49 -13.34 13.71
C ARG A 6 -10.68 -11.86 14.04
N PRO A 7 -10.08 -11.32 15.12
CA PRO A 7 -10.21 -9.91 15.47
C PRO A 7 -9.29 -9.06 14.58
N ILE A 8 -9.47 -9.15 13.27
CA ILE A 8 -8.64 -8.51 12.25
C ILE A 8 -9.54 -7.73 11.30
N ILE A 9 -9.15 -6.49 11.03
CA ILE A 9 -9.77 -5.63 10.01
C ILE A 9 -8.74 -5.44 8.90
N ALA A 10 -9.09 -5.80 7.66
CA ALA A 10 -8.31 -5.48 6.48
C ALA A 10 -8.84 -4.19 5.83
N TYR A 11 -7.94 -3.26 5.56
CA TYR A 11 -8.17 -2.04 4.82
C TYR A 11 -7.57 -2.23 3.43
N HIS A 12 -8.42 -2.18 2.41
CA HIS A 12 -8.01 -2.26 1.02
C HIS A 12 -7.98 -0.83 0.48
N LEU A 13 -6.82 -0.40 0.01
CA LEU A 13 -6.55 0.94 -0.47
C LEU A 13 -6.32 0.86 -1.98
N LEU A 14 -7.01 1.68 -2.75
CA LEU A 14 -6.80 1.75 -4.19
C LEU A 14 -5.97 2.98 -4.52
N TRP A 15 -4.79 2.75 -5.08
CA TRP A 15 -3.95 3.81 -5.60
C TRP A 15 -4.08 3.91 -7.11
N LEU A 16 -3.91 5.12 -7.61
CA LEU A 16 -3.66 5.34 -9.03
C LEU A 16 -2.38 4.63 -9.46
N ASP A 17 -2.21 4.53 -10.76
CA ASP A 17 -1.12 3.83 -11.42
C ASP A 17 0.26 3.97 -10.77
N ASP A 18 0.96 2.83 -10.71
CA ASP A 18 2.41 2.80 -10.54
C ASP A 18 3.08 3.66 -11.61
N VAL A 19 4.09 4.44 -11.19
CA VAL A 19 4.75 5.38 -12.12
C VAL A 19 5.61 4.65 -13.17
N HIS A 20 5.90 3.37 -12.94
CA HIS A 20 6.74 2.55 -13.83
C HIS A 20 5.90 1.48 -14.53
N GLY A 21 6.28 1.15 -15.77
CA GLY A 21 5.69 0.06 -16.54
C GLY A 21 4.29 0.36 -17.09
N SER A 22 3.78 1.58 -16.95
CA SER A 22 2.41 1.92 -17.35
C SER A 22 2.16 1.92 -18.87
N TRP A 23 3.21 1.81 -19.69
CA TRP A 23 3.08 1.58 -21.14
C TRP A 23 3.01 0.09 -21.51
N VAL A 24 3.22 -0.82 -20.56
CA VAL A 24 3.18 -2.27 -20.80
C VAL A 24 1.71 -2.73 -20.86
N PRO A 25 1.23 -3.35 -21.97
CA PRO A 25 -0.20 -3.55 -22.23
C PRO A 25 -0.99 -4.36 -21.20
N PHE A 26 -0.33 -5.20 -20.41
CA PHE A 26 -0.96 -6.10 -19.43
C PHE A 26 -0.83 -5.60 -17.98
N THR A 27 -0.24 -4.43 -17.76
CA THR A 27 -0.19 -3.83 -16.42
C THR A 27 -1.55 -3.20 -16.10
N VAL A 28 -2.00 -3.40 -14.87
CA VAL A 28 -3.32 -2.95 -14.41
C VAL A 28 -3.23 -1.48 -13.97
N PRO A 29 -4.23 -0.63 -14.28
CA PRO A 29 -4.18 0.81 -14.02
C PRO A 29 -4.30 1.27 -12.58
N THR A 30 -4.48 0.32 -11.67
CA THR A 30 -4.70 0.59 -10.26
C THR A 30 -3.98 -0.45 -9.43
N ASP A 31 -3.28 0.03 -8.41
CA ASP A 31 -2.61 -0.83 -7.44
C ASP A 31 -3.45 -0.88 -6.16
N GLU A 32 -3.87 -2.08 -5.80
CA GLU A 32 -4.52 -2.32 -4.53
C GLU A 32 -3.45 -2.57 -3.48
N GLU A 33 -3.44 -1.81 -2.41
CA GLU A 33 -2.64 -2.07 -1.22
C GLU A 33 -3.54 -2.59 -0.10
N ILE A 34 -3.00 -3.48 0.74
CA ILE A 34 -3.76 -4.07 1.83
C ILE A 34 -3.01 -3.88 3.14
N VAL A 35 -3.73 -3.37 4.14
CA VAL A 35 -3.27 -3.21 5.51
C VAL A 35 -4.18 -4.00 6.42
N TRP A 36 -3.62 -4.76 7.35
CA TRP A 36 -4.39 -5.51 8.34
C TRP A 36 -4.10 -4.96 9.72
N VAL A 37 -5.15 -4.76 10.51
CA VAL A 37 -5.03 -4.34 11.90
C VAL A 37 -5.67 -5.40 12.78
N GLY A 38 -4.86 -5.98 13.67
CA GLY A 38 -5.29 -6.89 14.71
C GLY A 38 -5.80 -6.13 15.92
N HIS A 39 -6.79 -6.67 16.61
CA HIS A 39 -7.41 -6.07 17.77
C HIS A 39 -7.51 -7.08 18.92
N ASP A 40 -7.49 -6.58 20.15
CA ASP A 40 -7.80 -7.37 21.35
C ASP A 40 -9.31 -7.38 21.63
N PRO A 41 -9.80 -8.12 22.65
CA PRO A 41 -11.22 -8.15 23.00
C PRO A 41 -11.83 -6.80 23.40
N SER A 42 -11.02 -5.80 23.77
CA SER A 42 -11.49 -4.44 24.06
C SER A 42 -11.65 -3.59 22.78
N GLY A 43 -11.17 -4.11 21.64
CA GLY A 43 -11.11 -3.37 20.38
C GLY A 43 -9.86 -2.51 20.25
N ALA A 44 -8.88 -2.64 21.14
CA ALA A 44 -7.63 -1.90 21.03
C ALA A 44 -6.71 -2.55 19.97
N PRO A 45 -6.03 -1.77 19.10
CA PRO A 45 -5.09 -2.31 18.13
C PRO A 45 -3.91 -3.03 18.78
N THR A 46 -3.56 -4.20 18.26
CA THR A 46 -2.46 -5.02 18.76
C THR A 46 -1.31 -5.13 17.78
N ASP A 47 -1.63 -5.24 16.50
CA ASP A 47 -0.67 -5.56 15.46
C ASP A 47 -1.09 -4.89 14.16
N ILE A 48 -0.12 -4.48 13.37
CA ILE A 48 -0.35 -4.02 12.00
C ILE A 48 0.47 -4.85 11.04
N TRP A 49 -0.15 -5.24 9.94
CA TRP A 49 0.52 -5.89 8.82
C TRP A 49 0.30 -5.09 7.56
N THR A 50 1.31 -5.00 6.71
CA THR A 50 1.23 -4.30 5.43
C THR A 50 1.82 -5.13 4.31
N PHE A 51 1.30 -4.92 3.10
CA PHE A 51 1.90 -5.45 1.91
C PHE A 51 3.06 -4.55 1.45
N TRP A 52 4.28 -5.10 1.39
CA TRP A 52 5.48 -4.42 0.95
C TRP A 52 6.14 -5.21 -0.19
N HIS A 53 5.86 -4.81 -1.42
CA HIS A 53 6.50 -5.37 -2.63
C HIS A 53 6.52 -6.90 -2.66
N GLY A 54 5.41 -7.55 -2.31
CA GLY A 54 5.31 -9.01 -2.25
C GLY A 54 5.89 -9.65 -0.98
N LYS A 55 6.07 -8.88 0.10
CA LYS A 55 6.26 -9.37 1.48
C LYS A 55 5.15 -8.83 2.37
N ILE A 56 4.85 -9.55 3.44
CA ILE A 56 4.06 -9.03 4.55
C ILE A 56 5.03 -8.54 5.60
N LEU A 57 4.95 -7.25 5.94
CA LEU A 57 5.64 -6.70 7.10
C LEU A 57 4.69 -6.74 8.29
N ARG A 58 5.24 -6.84 9.50
CA ARG A 58 4.49 -6.83 10.76
C ARG A 58 5.14 -5.85 11.72
N ALA A 59 4.33 -5.11 12.46
CA ALA A 59 4.77 -4.40 13.65
C ALA A 59 3.79 -4.62 14.82
N ASP A 60 4.33 -4.68 16.03
CA ASP A 60 3.53 -4.61 17.26
C ASP A 60 3.01 -3.17 17.40
N TRP A 61 1.68 -3.05 17.54
CA TRP A 61 0.98 -1.77 17.60
C TRP A 61 0.35 -1.50 18.97
N ARG A 62 0.55 -2.39 19.95
CA ARG A 62 0.05 -2.18 21.31
C ARG A 62 0.55 -0.84 21.86
N SER A 63 -0.36 -0.08 22.47
CA SER A 63 -0.08 1.23 23.08
C SER A 63 0.47 2.32 22.14
N ARG A 64 0.43 2.14 20.82
CA ARG A 64 0.87 3.15 19.83
C ARG A 64 -0.23 4.11 19.38
N GLY A 65 -1.45 3.94 19.88
CA GLY A 65 -2.62 4.75 19.51
C GLY A 65 -3.20 4.32 18.16
N THR A 66 -3.66 5.30 17.38
CA THR A 66 -4.28 5.07 16.08
C THR A 66 -3.32 4.33 15.13
N PRO A 67 -3.76 3.24 14.47
CA PRO A 67 -2.98 2.57 13.43
C PRO A 67 -2.56 3.53 12.31
N ALA A 68 -1.29 3.46 11.92
CA ALA A 68 -0.73 4.30 10.87
C ALA A 68 0.22 3.50 9.98
N VAL A 69 0.20 3.82 8.68
CA VAL A 69 1.09 3.26 7.66
C VAL A 69 1.73 4.36 6.84
N ASP A 70 2.96 4.12 6.41
CA ASP A 70 3.68 4.96 5.47
C ASP A 70 3.52 4.37 4.07
N VAL A 71 3.10 5.19 3.10
CA VAL A 71 2.89 4.75 1.71
C VAL A 71 4.00 5.29 0.83
N GLN A 72 4.70 4.38 0.15
CA GLN A 72 5.77 4.73 -0.75
C GLN A 72 5.25 5.45 -2.00
N TRP A 73 5.88 6.58 -2.33
CA TRP A 73 5.56 7.29 -3.56
C TRP A 73 5.85 6.44 -4.81
N GLY A 74 4.88 6.41 -5.73
CA GLY A 74 4.99 5.94 -7.11
C GLY A 74 5.09 4.44 -7.33
N LYS A 75 5.34 3.68 -6.26
CA LYS A 75 5.33 2.21 -6.23
C LYS A 75 4.35 1.65 -5.20
N HIS A 76 3.76 2.53 -4.39
CA HIS A 76 2.65 2.31 -3.46
C HIS A 76 2.84 1.27 -2.36
N GLY A 77 4.01 0.63 -2.24
CA GLY A 77 4.28 -0.27 -1.13
C GLY A 77 4.00 0.38 0.23
N SER A 78 3.28 -0.34 1.09
CA SER A 78 2.87 0.14 2.41
C SER A 78 3.78 -0.41 3.51
N LEU A 79 4.14 0.43 4.48
CA LEU A 79 4.98 0.09 5.63
C LEU A 79 4.23 0.39 6.93
N PRO A 80 4.39 -0.38 8.02
CA PRO A 80 3.99 0.09 9.34
C PRO A 80 4.68 1.42 9.65
N HIS A 81 3.95 2.42 10.14
CA HIS A 81 4.57 3.72 10.40
C HIS A 81 5.70 3.62 11.43
N GLY A 82 6.82 4.29 11.15
CA GLY A 82 8.03 4.21 11.96
C GLY A 82 8.88 2.95 11.72
N THR A 83 8.67 2.25 10.61
CA THR A 83 9.55 1.13 10.19
C THR A 83 10.99 1.63 10.01
N ILE A 84 11.94 0.91 10.58
CA ILE A 84 13.37 1.19 10.41
C ILE A 84 13.81 0.66 9.04
N GLU A 85 14.40 1.52 8.21
CA GLU A 85 14.75 1.17 6.83
C GLU A 85 15.69 -0.03 6.69
N SER A 86 16.58 -0.22 7.68
CA SER A 86 17.51 -1.36 7.71
C SER A 86 16.83 -2.71 7.88
N ASP A 87 15.59 -2.72 8.37
CA ASP A 87 14.82 -3.94 8.63
C ASP A 87 14.03 -4.37 7.38
N LEU A 88 14.05 -3.55 6.32
CA LEU A 88 13.39 -3.87 5.07
C LEU A 88 14.09 -5.05 4.35
N PRO A 89 13.32 -5.89 3.64
CA PRO A 89 13.90 -7.02 2.92
C PRO A 89 14.99 -6.57 1.95
N ARG A 90 16.04 -7.38 1.84
CA ARG A 90 17.16 -7.13 0.90
C ARG A 90 16.62 -6.87 -0.51
N PHE A 91 17.14 -5.83 -1.15
CA PHE A 91 16.72 -5.34 -2.49
C PHE A 91 15.30 -4.75 -2.57
N ARG A 92 14.56 -4.67 -1.44
CA ARG A 92 13.26 -3.99 -1.34
C ARG A 92 13.34 -2.86 -0.31
N THR A 93 14.39 -2.06 -0.40
CA THR A 93 14.61 -0.92 0.50
C THR A 93 14.17 0.38 -0.17
N LEU A 94 13.84 1.40 0.64
CA LEU A 94 13.53 2.74 0.11
C LEU A 94 14.66 3.29 -0.75
N ASN A 95 15.92 3.14 -0.33
CA ASN A 95 17.11 3.50 -1.11
C ASN A 95 17.16 2.79 -2.47
N THR A 96 16.89 1.48 -2.50
CA THR A 96 16.87 0.70 -3.75
C THR A 96 15.80 1.23 -4.70
N PHE A 97 14.58 1.46 -4.21
CA PHE A 97 13.49 1.98 -5.05
C PHE A 97 13.73 3.42 -5.50
N TYR A 98 14.31 4.26 -4.64
CA TYR A 98 14.70 5.61 -5.02
C TYR A 98 15.77 5.61 -6.12
N ALA A 99 16.79 4.75 -6.02
CA ALA A 99 17.79 4.60 -7.08
C ALA A 99 17.18 4.08 -8.39
N LEU A 100 16.31 3.06 -8.31
CA LEU A 100 15.59 2.51 -9.46
C LEU A 100 14.68 3.55 -10.12
N HIS A 101 14.08 4.46 -9.35
CA HIS A 101 13.29 5.55 -9.88
C HIS A 101 14.09 6.42 -10.87
N TYR A 102 15.32 6.81 -10.52
CA TYR A 102 16.17 7.60 -11.42
C TYR A 102 16.60 6.83 -12.66
N LEU A 103 16.92 5.54 -12.50
CA LEU A 103 17.25 4.67 -13.64
C LEU A 103 16.03 4.44 -14.55
N GLY A 104 14.83 4.48 -13.98
CA GLY A 104 13.55 4.28 -14.66
C GLY A 104 12.91 5.53 -15.25
N ILE A 105 13.57 6.71 -15.26
CA ILE A 105 12.95 7.95 -15.76
C ILE A 105 12.43 7.80 -17.20
N ALA A 106 13.19 7.15 -18.08
CA ALA A 106 12.75 6.93 -19.46
C ALA A 106 11.45 6.09 -19.53
N ASP A 107 11.33 5.07 -18.66
CA ASP A 107 10.15 4.23 -18.54
C ASP A 107 8.94 5.03 -18.02
N ILE A 108 9.13 5.91 -17.04
CA ILE A 108 8.08 6.81 -16.52
C ILE A 108 7.59 7.76 -17.61
N LEU A 109 8.52 8.37 -18.36
CA LEU A 109 8.17 9.31 -19.43
C LEU A 109 7.43 8.62 -20.58
N LEU A 110 7.83 7.40 -20.93
CA LEU A 110 7.12 6.58 -21.93
C LEU A 110 5.73 6.18 -21.43
N GLY A 111 5.63 5.79 -20.15
CA GLY A 111 4.36 5.49 -19.48
C GLY A 111 3.36 6.64 -19.54
N ARG A 112 3.82 7.89 -19.44
CA ARG A 112 2.96 9.08 -19.55
C ARG A 112 2.35 9.28 -20.93
N LEU A 113 2.95 8.73 -21.99
CA LEU A 113 2.37 8.77 -23.33
C LEU A 113 1.15 7.86 -23.46
N THR A 114 1.06 6.80 -22.64
CA THR A 114 -0.06 5.86 -22.64
C THR A 114 -1.07 6.17 -21.55
N ARG A 115 -0.62 6.55 -20.34
CA ARG A 115 -1.47 6.84 -19.18
C ARG A 115 -0.97 8.07 -18.42
N PRO A 116 -1.79 9.13 -18.26
CA PRO A 116 -1.40 10.33 -17.55
C PRO A 116 -0.94 10.03 -16.12
N GLY A 117 0.19 10.61 -15.72
CA GLY A 117 0.79 10.41 -14.40
C GLY A 117 1.90 11.41 -14.11
N PRO A 118 2.51 11.37 -12.91
CA PRO A 118 3.62 12.25 -12.56
C PRO A 118 4.84 11.99 -13.45
N SER A 119 5.62 13.03 -13.74
CA SER A 119 6.87 12.92 -14.53
C SER A 119 8.03 12.29 -13.77
N GLY A 120 7.92 12.21 -12.44
CA GLY A 120 8.92 11.64 -11.55
C GLY A 120 8.87 12.27 -10.17
N PHE A 121 9.73 11.80 -9.26
CA PHE A 121 9.98 12.37 -7.96
C PHE A 121 11.34 13.06 -7.97
N PHE A 122 11.37 14.29 -8.47
CA PHE A 122 12.60 15.07 -8.63
C PHE A 122 12.98 15.83 -7.35
N HIS A 123 13.09 15.10 -6.25
CA HIS A 123 13.47 15.63 -4.93
C HIS A 123 14.46 14.70 -4.24
N SER A 124 15.05 15.17 -3.15
CA SER A 124 16.05 14.41 -2.39
C SER A 124 15.49 13.13 -1.78
N TYR A 125 16.39 12.17 -1.51
CA TYR A 125 16.05 10.95 -0.77
C TYR A 125 15.44 11.26 0.61
N ALA A 126 15.94 12.31 1.27
CA ALA A 126 15.39 12.77 2.54
C ALA A 126 13.88 13.10 2.43
N ARG A 127 13.45 13.74 1.34
CA ARG A 127 12.03 14.01 1.10
C ARG A 127 11.25 12.75 0.70
N TYR A 128 11.90 11.82 0.00
CA TYR A 128 11.27 10.56 -0.42
C TYR A 128 10.86 9.68 0.77
N ARG A 129 11.66 9.70 1.85
CA ARG A 129 11.44 8.91 3.08
C ARG A 129 10.75 9.67 4.22
N ASP A 130 10.26 10.88 3.96
CA ASP A 130 9.82 11.81 5.02
C ASP A 130 8.44 11.46 5.59
N PHE A 131 7.52 10.96 4.74
CA PHE A 131 6.15 10.55 5.11
C PHE A 131 5.34 11.57 5.94
N SER A 132 5.72 12.85 5.95
CA SER A 132 5.06 13.89 6.75
C SER A 132 3.66 14.28 6.27
N ARG A 133 3.29 13.89 5.05
CA ARG A 133 1.95 14.14 4.50
C ARG A 133 0.96 13.11 5.05
N ILE A 134 0.15 13.55 6.00
CA ILE A 134 -0.87 12.73 6.64
C ILE A 134 -2.14 12.71 5.79
N LEU A 135 -2.71 11.50 5.62
CA LEU A 135 -4.04 11.27 5.07
C LEU A 135 -4.88 10.52 6.11
N ILE A 136 -6.01 11.08 6.50
CA ILE A 136 -6.93 10.45 7.46
C ILE A 136 -7.94 9.62 6.66
N LEU A 137 -7.89 8.29 6.80
CA LEU A 137 -8.72 7.37 6.02
C LEU A 137 -10.20 7.39 6.42
N GLY A 138 -10.54 7.87 7.63
CA GLY A 138 -11.90 7.86 8.14
C GLY A 138 -12.90 8.59 7.24
N ASP A 139 -12.45 9.64 6.56
CA ASP A 139 -13.28 10.44 5.65
C ASP A 139 -13.31 9.88 4.22
N SER A 140 -12.63 8.76 3.97
CA SER A 140 -12.43 8.17 2.63
C SER A 140 -12.81 6.68 2.59
N LEU A 141 -13.69 6.24 3.48
CA LEU A 141 -14.21 4.87 3.48
C LEU A 141 -15.41 4.75 2.53
N ASP A 142 -15.24 4.04 1.42
CA ASP A 142 -16.34 3.76 0.48
C ASP A 142 -17.32 2.70 1.00
N VAL A 143 -16.79 1.63 1.61
CA VAL A 143 -17.60 0.52 2.09
C VAL A 143 -16.95 -0.21 3.27
N VAL A 144 -17.79 -0.70 4.19
CA VAL A 144 -17.39 -1.64 5.24
C VAL A 144 -18.22 -2.90 5.11
N VAL A 145 -17.56 -4.04 4.87
CA VAL A 145 -18.21 -5.34 4.83
C VAL A 145 -17.51 -6.34 5.74
N ARG A 146 -18.27 -7.32 6.24
CA ARG A 146 -17.78 -8.45 7.02
C ARG A 146 -17.79 -9.69 6.14
N SER A 147 -16.63 -10.20 5.77
CA SER A 147 -16.49 -11.38 4.91
C SER A 147 -15.11 -12.00 5.06
N ALA A 148 -15.01 -13.31 4.81
CA ALA A 148 -13.72 -14.00 4.63
C ALA A 148 -13.16 -13.77 3.21
N ASP A 149 -14.03 -13.65 2.21
CA ASP A 149 -13.65 -13.32 0.84
C ASP A 149 -14.18 -11.91 0.48
N PRO A 150 -13.30 -10.90 0.34
CA PRO A 150 -13.68 -9.54 0.00
C PRO A 150 -13.94 -9.31 -1.49
N ARG A 151 -13.62 -10.26 -2.38
CA ARG A 151 -13.47 -9.99 -3.82
C ARG A 151 -14.73 -9.44 -4.48
N GLU A 152 -15.91 -9.91 -4.08
CA GLU A 152 -17.17 -9.39 -4.60
C GLU A 152 -17.34 -7.90 -4.26
N ALA A 153 -17.14 -7.54 -2.99
CA ALA A 153 -17.20 -6.16 -2.54
C ALA A 153 -16.11 -5.29 -3.19
N LEU A 154 -14.87 -5.79 -3.28
CA LEU A 154 -13.78 -5.08 -3.95
C LEU A 154 -14.07 -4.87 -5.44
N THR A 155 -14.65 -5.85 -6.12
CA THR A 155 -15.05 -5.70 -7.54
C THR A 155 -16.14 -4.65 -7.71
N ALA A 156 -17.07 -4.55 -6.75
CA ALA A 156 -18.11 -3.53 -6.77
C ALA A 156 -17.57 -2.11 -6.57
N VAL A 157 -16.49 -1.94 -5.79
CA VAL A 157 -15.88 -0.63 -5.50
C VAL A 157 -14.79 -0.26 -6.52
N PHE A 158 -13.83 -1.17 -6.76
CA PHE A 158 -12.64 -0.93 -7.58
C PHE A 158 -12.86 -1.29 -9.06
N GLY A 159 -13.98 -1.95 -9.38
CA GLY A 159 -14.24 -2.51 -10.70
C GLY A 159 -13.51 -3.83 -10.96
N ALA A 160 -13.65 -4.36 -12.17
CA ALA A 160 -13.12 -5.68 -12.54
C ALA A 160 -11.61 -5.71 -12.79
N ARG A 161 -10.92 -4.57 -12.79
CA ARG A 161 -9.49 -4.46 -13.14
C ARG A 161 -8.73 -3.71 -12.04
N TYR A 162 -8.18 -4.46 -11.11
CA TYR A 162 -7.22 -4.03 -10.08
C TYR A 162 -6.23 -5.18 -9.83
N SER A 163 -5.13 -4.94 -9.11
CA SER A 163 -4.08 -5.93 -8.90
C SER A 163 -4.54 -7.21 -8.18
N ASN A 164 -5.65 -7.17 -7.43
CA ASN A 164 -6.27 -8.31 -6.73
C ASN A 164 -5.23 -9.13 -5.95
N LYS A 165 -4.61 -8.46 -4.98
CA LYS A 165 -3.49 -9.02 -4.22
C LYS A 165 -3.95 -10.20 -3.37
N LEU A 166 -3.00 -11.11 -3.08
CA LEU A 166 -3.25 -12.23 -2.18
C LEU A 166 -3.66 -11.71 -0.80
N LEU A 167 -4.71 -12.31 -0.27
CA LEU A 167 -5.24 -11.97 1.04
C LEU A 167 -4.32 -12.55 2.13
N TRP A 168 -4.40 -11.92 3.30
CA TRP A 168 -3.75 -12.38 4.52
C TRP A 168 -4.67 -11.99 5.69
N PRO A 169 -4.61 -12.66 6.84
CA PRO A 169 -4.17 -14.05 6.97
C PRO A 169 -5.22 -14.98 6.34
N ASP A 170 -4.76 -15.98 5.59
CA ASP A 170 -5.61 -17.07 5.05
C ASP A 170 -6.32 -17.88 6.16
#